data_AF-H1KDE6-F1
#
_entry.id   AF-H1KDE6-F1
#
_cell.length_a   1.000
_cell.length_b   1.000
_cell.length_c   1.000
_cell.angle_alpha   90.00
_cell.angle_beta   90.00
_cell.angle_gamma   90.00
#
_symmetry.space_group_name_H-M   'P 1'
#
loop_
_entity.id
_entity.type
_entity.pdbx_description
1 polymer ?
#
loop_
_entity_poly.entity_id
_entity_poly.type
_entity_poly.pdbx_seq_one_letter_code
_entity_poly.pdbx_strand_id
1 'polypeptide(L)'
;MRETYARKPVTDPHIMVAAIGDSKGDQAPLQMTQFEADIRLADGVRSLWLEGNGQGNDGESYGLLPLALALKTSCDAIEVQGRRGVAFTFGDEPLQLSYTRAEIERVLGVRIERPQMTAAEIYALAARNWDIFHVVVKEGSYVRDQGGLRRVVESFKTVLPERIIELDDYRLMPEVVVSTLQVIGGADKAAVAASWGGNASKTIGAAIRNLPAVQDRPSAGGLARY
;
A
#
# COMPACT_ATOMS: atom_id res chain seq x y z
N MET A 1 11.51 -0.36 -10.31
CA MET A 1 12.40 0.69 -9.75
C MET A 1 13.15 1.51 -10.81
N ARG A 2 13.78 0.91 -11.84
CA ARG A 2 14.45 1.69 -12.91
C ARG A 2 13.56 2.77 -13.54
N GLU A 3 12.31 2.45 -13.86
CA GLU A 3 11.36 3.41 -14.45
C GLU A 3 10.97 4.56 -13.51
N THR A 4 10.89 4.33 -12.19
CA THR A 4 10.62 5.38 -11.20
C THR A 4 11.73 6.42 -11.18
N TYR A 5 12.99 5.99 -11.19
CA TYR A 5 14.14 6.90 -11.24
C TYR A 5 14.28 7.57 -12.62
N ALA A 6 13.96 6.88 -13.71
CA ALA A 6 14.08 7.41 -15.07
C ALA A 6 13.01 8.46 -15.40
N ARG A 7 11.75 8.22 -15.01
CA ARG A 7 10.61 9.10 -15.33
C ARG A 7 10.41 10.23 -14.31
N LYS A 8 11.10 10.17 -13.17
CA LYS A 8 11.03 11.17 -12.08
C LYS A 8 9.58 11.60 -11.75
N PRO A 9 8.65 10.66 -11.51
CA PRO A 9 7.28 11.02 -11.13
C PRO A 9 7.24 11.76 -9.79
N VAL A 10 8.29 11.58 -8.97
CA VAL A 10 8.60 12.32 -7.76
C VAL A 10 10.11 12.62 -7.79
N THR A 11 10.51 13.83 -7.38
CA THR A 11 11.93 14.18 -7.21
C THR A 11 12.47 13.61 -5.91
N ASP A 12 13.62 12.93 -6.00
CA ASP A 12 14.38 12.39 -4.85
C ASP A 12 13.54 11.48 -3.93
N PRO A 13 13.01 10.35 -4.44
CA PRO A 13 12.14 9.49 -3.66
C PRO A 13 12.94 8.74 -2.59
N HIS A 14 12.45 8.80 -1.35
CA HIS A 14 12.86 7.88 -0.29
C HIS A 14 11.84 6.73 -0.25
N ILE A 15 12.31 5.49 -0.32
CA ILE A 15 11.46 4.32 -0.49
C ILE A 15 11.71 3.33 0.66
N MET A 16 10.63 2.86 1.27
CA MET A 16 10.61 1.74 2.21
C MET A 16 9.83 0.59 1.58
N VAL A 17 10.29 -0.65 1.78
CA VAL A 17 9.58 -1.86 1.36
C VAL A 17 9.19 -2.66 2.58
N ALA A 18 7.98 -3.21 2.55
CA ALA A 18 7.44 -4.04 3.60
C ALA A 18 7.00 -5.41 3.04
N ALA A 19 7.18 -6.45 3.85
CA ALA A 19 6.50 -7.73 3.69
C ALA A 19 5.39 -7.82 4.73
N ILE A 20 4.19 -8.23 4.28
CA ILE A 20 3.00 -8.38 5.12
C ILE A 20 2.55 -9.83 5.00
N GLY A 21 2.28 -10.46 6.13
CA GLY A 21 1.66 -11.78 6.25
C GLY A 21 0.55 -11.76 7.29
N ASP A 22 0.22 -12.91 7.86
CA ASP A 22 -0.92 -13.09 8.74
C ASP A 22 -0.56 -12.94 10.23
N SER A 23 -1.07 -11.87 10.85
CA SER A 23 -0.89 -11.57 12.26
C SER A 23 -1.44 -12.62 13.24
N LYS A 24 -2.16 -13.65 12.79
CA LYS A 24 -2.69 -14.70 13.66
C LYS A 24 -1.80 -15.92 13.82
N GLY A 25 -0.81 -16.14 12.96
CA GLY A 25 0.05 -17.32 13.06
C GLY A 25 1.45 -17.16 12.48
N ASP A 26 1.69 -16.15 11.67
CA ASP A 26 3.04 -15.86 11.19
C ASP A 26 3.94 -15.34 12.31
N GLN A 27 5.22 -15.72 12.24
CA GLN A 27 6.25 -15.32 13.19
C GLN A 27 6.70 -13.88 12.92
N ALA A 28 6.76 -13.48 11.66
CA ALA A 28 7.15 -12.17 11.16
C ALA A 28 6.09 -11.55 10.21
N PRO A 29 4.84 -11.36 10.70
CA PRO A 29 3.68 -10.92 9.89
C PRO A 29 3.80 -9.48 9.35
N LEU A 30 4.75 -8.71 9.87
CA LEU A 30 5.15 -7.44 9.29
C LEU A 30 6.66 -7.27 9.41
N GLN A 31 7.30 -7.05 8.28
CA GLN A 31 8.71 -6.68 8.20
C GLN A 31 8.81 -5.42 7.35
N MET A 32 9.68 -4.48 7.75
CA MET A 32 9.85 -3.20 7.07
C MET A 32 11.32 -2.85 6.99
N THR A 33 11.76 -2.38 5.82
CA THR A 33 13.08 -1.76 5.68
C THR A 33 13.09 -0.35 6.25
N GLN A 34 14.25 0.27 6.33
CA GLN A 34 14.33 1.73 6.45
C GLN A 34 13.92 2.41 5.13
N PHE A 35 13.63 3.71 5.20
CA PHE A 35 13.51 4.55 4.02
C PHE A 35 14.89 4.81 3.42
N GLU A 36 15.09 4.42 2.18
CA GLU A 36 16.36 4.62 1.46
C GLU A 36 16.15 5.48 0.22
N ALA A 37 17.10 6.38 -0.05
CA ALA A 37 17.12 7.25 -1.22
C ALA A 37 17.94 6.68 -2.40
N ASP A 38 18.56 5.52 -2.21
CA ASP A 38 19.51 4.93 -3.15
C ASP A 38 19.37 3.40 -3.24
N ILE A 39 20.33 2.75 -3.91
CA ILE A 39 20.30 1.33 -4.23
C ILE A 39 20.40 0.40 -3.01
N ARG A 40 20.76 0.90 -1.82
CA ARG A 40 20.76 0.12 -0.56
C ARG A 40 19.41 -0.50 -0.25
N LEU A 41 18.33 0.05 -0.79
CA LEU A 41 17.01 -0.57 -0.76
C LEU A 41 17.01 -2.02 -1.26
N ALA A 42 17.83 -2.33 -2.27
CA ALA A 42 17.91 -3.69 -2.83
C ALA A 42 18.38 -4.72 -1.80
N ASP A 43 19.26 -4.33 -0.88
CA ASP A 43 19.75 -5.21 0.18
C ASP A 43 18.69 -5.40 1.27
N GLY A 44 17.96 -4.33 1.61
CA GLY A 44 16.79 -4.42 2.48
C GLY A 44 15.73 -5.37 1.93
N VAL A 45 15.40 -5.26 0.64
CA VAL A 45 14.43 -6.17 -0.01
C VAL A 45 14.88 -7.63 0.03
N ARG A 46 16.17 -7.92 -0.17
CA ARG A 46 16.71 -9.29 -0.09
C ARG A 46 16.66 -9.88 1.31
N SER A 47 16.58 -9.05 2.34
CA SER A 47 16.53 -9.49 3.74
C SER A 47 15.12 -9.83 4.22
N LEU A 48 14.08 -9.47 3.46
CA LEU A 48 12.70 -9.77 3.81
C LEU A 48 12.43 -11.27 3.68
N TRP A 49 11.85 -11.84 4.74
CA TRP A 49 11.47 -13.23 4.78
C TRP A 49 9.98 -13.38 4.49
N LEU A 50 9.61 -14.01 3.38
CA LEU A 50 8.21 -14.28 3.05
C LEU A 50 7.78 -15.60 3.68
N GLU A 51 6.94 -15.52 4.68
CA GLU A 51 6.32 -16.68 5.33
C GLU A 51 5.24 -17.21 4.39
N GLY A 52 5.56 -18.25 3.62
CA GLY A 52 4.66 -18.85 2.62
C GLY A 52 3.49 -19.63 3.22
N ASN A 53 2.96 -19.22 4.37
CA ASN A 53 1.94 -19.90 5.12
C ASN A 53 0.58 -19.20 4.95
N GLY A 54 -0.24 -19.70 4.03
CA GLY A 54 -1.65 -19.29 3.96
C GLY A 54 -2.46 -19.89 5.10
N GLN A 55 -3.07 -19.07 5.94
CA GLN A 55 -3.76 -19.52 7.16
C GLN A 55 -5.26 -19.78 7.01
N GLY A 56 -5.83 -19.59 5.80
CA GLY A 56 -7.23 -19.93 5.50
C GLY A 56 -8.25 -19.19 6.38
N ASN A 57 -7.89 -18.01 6.90
CA ASN A 57 -8.67 -17.22 7.84
C ASN A 57 -9.45 -16.07 7.16
N ASP A 58 -9.74 -16.24 5.85
CA ASP A 58 -10.50 -15.34 5.00
C ASP A 58 -9.90 -13.91 4.85
N GLY A 59 -8.59 -13.77 4.98
CA GLY A 59 -7.89 -12.57 4.54
C GLY A 59 -6.56 -12.30 5.22
N GLU A 60 -5.83 -11.34 4.66
CA GLU A 60 -4.49 -10.97 5.08
C GLU A 60 -4.48 -9.74 5.99
N SER A 61 -3.44 -9.64 6.81
CA SER A 61 -3.28 -8.58 7.80
C SER A 61 -2.77 -7.25 7.20
N TYR A 62 -3.29 -6.85 6.03
CA TYR A 62 -2.90 -5.63 5.32
C TYR A 62 -3.01 -4.34 6.14
N GLY A 63 -3.85 -4.31 7.17
CA GLY A 63 -3.98 -3.18 8.10
C GLY A 63 -2.73 -2.94 8.95
N LEU A 64 -1.84 -3.93 9.10
CA LEU A 64 -0.60 -3.75 9.86
C LEU A 64 0.33 -2.70 9.25
N LEU A 65 0.45 -2.65 7.92
CA LEU A 65 1.30 -1.65 7.27
C LEU A 65 0.79 -0.22 7.49
N PRO A 66 -0.47 0.15 7.18
CA PRO A 66 -1.01 1.47 7.51
C PRO A 66 -0.84 1.85 8.99
N LEU A 67 -1.05 0.89 9.91
CA LEU A 67 -0.87 1.15 11.34
C LEU A 67 0.61 1.44 11.67
N ALA A 68 1.55 0.68 11.11
CA ALA A 68 2.97 0.94 11.26
C ALA A 68 3.39 2.28 10.64
N LEU A 69 2.86 2.64 9.46
CA LEU A 69 3.10 3.95 8.85
C LEU A 69 2.61 5.08 9.75
N ALA A 70 1.49 4.89 10.45
CA ALA A 70 0.96 5.90 11.36
C ALA A 70 1.76 6.03 12.68
N LEU A 71 2.32 4.93 13.19
CA LEU A 71 2.86 4.85 14.56
C LEU A 71 4.38 4.67 14.65
N LYS A 72 5.01 4.19 13.58
CA LYS A 72 6.42 3.75 13.55
C LYS A 72 7.26 4.46 12.50
N THR A 73 6.70 5.48 11.84
CA THR A 73 7.48 6.32 10.93
C THR A 73 7.58 7.74 11.50
N SER A 74 8.74 8.35 11.27
CA SER A 74 8.98 9.78 11.48
C SER A 74 9.70 10.26 10.23
N CYS A 75 9.06 11.18 9.50
CA CYS A 75 9.50 11.60 8.18
C CYS A 75 9.49 13.13 8.13
N ASP A 76 10.64 13.75 7.86
CA ASP A 76 10.78 15.20 7.71
C ASP A 76 9.90 15.76 6.58
N ALA A 77 9.75 15.02 5.48
CA ALA A 77 8.84 15.36 4.40
C ALA A 77 7.40 15.55 4.90
N ILE A 78 6.95 14.73 5.84
CA ILE A 78 5.61 14.82 6.44
C ILE A 78 5.60 15.90 7.53
N GLU A 79 6.49 15.81 8.50
CA GLU A 79 6.46 16.61 9.73
C GLU A 79 6.88 18.07 9.51
N VAL A 80 7.84 18.32 8.63
CA VAL A 80 8.42 19.64 8.40
C VAL A 80 7.89 20.27 7.12
N GLN A 81 7.79 19.47 6.04
CA GLN A 81 7.40 19.98 4.72
C GLN A 81 5.88 19.85 4.46
N GLY A 82 5.12 19.16 5.32
CA GLY A 82 3.69 18.92 5.13
C GLY A 82 3.35 18.05 3.92
N ARG A 83 4.34 17.39 3.32
CA ARG A 83 4.19 16.52 2.15
C ARG A 83 3.74 15.15 2.61
N ARG A 84 2.61 14.70 2.07
CA ARG A 84 2.06 13.37 2.37
C ARG A 84 2.97 12.28 1.79
N GLY A 85 3.10 11.18 2.54
CA GLY A 85 3.67 9.94 2.02
C GLY A 85 2.68 9.22 1.12
N VAL A 86 3.17 8.28 0.31
CA VAL A 86 2.33 7.41 -0.54
C VAL A 86 2.72 5.97 -0.26
N ALA A 87 1.72 5.09 -0.08
CA ALA A 87 1.93 3.68 0.19
C ALA A 87 1.09 2.81 -0.74
N PHE A 88 1.66 1.68 -1.13
CA PHE A 88 1.00 0.66 -1.94
C PHE A 88 1.07 -0.68 -1.19
N THR A 89 -0.07 -1.32 -1.00
CA THR A 89 -0.14 -2.74 -0.65
C THR A 89 -0.47 -3.55 -1.89
N PHE A 90 0.07 -4.76 -2.00
CA PHE A 90 -0.15 -5.66 -3.12
C PHE A 90 -0.62 -7.02 -2.61
N GLY A 91 -1.59 -7.61 -3.28
CA GLY A 91 -1.95 -9.02 -3.06
C GLY A 91 -3.32 -9.36 -3.60
N ASP A 92 -3.80 -10.56 -3.28
CA ASP A 92 -4.99 -11.16 -3.86
C ASP A 92 -6.01 -11.64 -2.82
N GLU A 93 -5.77 -11.42 -1.53
CA GLU A 93 -6.67 -11.83 -0.46
C GLU A 93 -7.51 -10.66 0.12
N PRO A 94 -8.66 -10.94 0.77
CA PRO A 94 -9.44 -9.90 1.44
C PRO A 94 -8.71 -9.26 2.61
N LEU A 95 -9.16 -8.07 3.00
CA LEU A 95 -8.67 -7.33 4.16
C LEU A 95 -9.28 -7.88 5.46
N GLN A 96 -8.42 -8.22 6.44
CA GLN A 96 -8.89 -8.41 7.82
C GLN A 96 -9.42 -7.09 8.41
N LEU A 97 -10.64 -7.11 8.94
CA LEU A 97 -11.38 -5.92 9.37
C LEU A 97 -11.11 -5.47 10.82
N SER A 98 -10.35 -6.25 11.59
CA SER A 98 -10.10 -6.00 13.02
C SER A 98 -8.80 -6.63 13.47
N TYR A 99 -8.09 -5.93 14.37
CA TYR A 99 -6.81 -6.33 14.96
C TYR A 99 -6.89 -6.13 16.48
N THR A 100 -6.67 -7.19 17.24
CA THR A 100 -6.67 -7.17 18.70
C THR A 100 -5.46 -6.42 19.25
N ARG A 101 -5.56 -5.95 20.50
CA ARG A 101 -4.43 -5.37 21.23
C ARG A 101 -3.23 -6.32 21.26
N ALA A 102 -3.47 -7.60 21.47
CA ALA A 102 -2.39 -8.59 21.56
C ALA A 102 -1.65 -8.74 20.22
N GLU A 103 -2.38 -8.76 19.10
CA GLU A 103 -1.78 -8.77 17.75
C GLU A 103 -0.95 -7.50 17.52
N ILE A 104 -1.52 -6.31 17.81
CA ILE A 104 -0.83 -5.03 17.61
C ILE A 104 0.43 -4.92 18.49
N GLU A 105 0.34 -5.30 19.76
CA GLU A 105 1.46 -5.25 20.70
C GLU A 105 2.56 -6.24 20.31
N ARG A 106 2.18 -7.46 19.89
CA ARG A 106 3.14 -8.47 19.41
C ARG A 106 3.86 -8.02 18.15
N VAL A 107 3.14 -7.47 17.17
CA VAL A 107 3.69 -7.17 15.85
C VAL A 107 4.41 -5.83 15.81
N LEU A 108 3.84 -4.79 16.43
CA LEU A 108 4.39 -3.44 16.39
C LEU A 108 5.13 -3.05 17.67
N GLY A 109 5.03 -3.82 18.75
CA GLY A 109 5.54 -3.37 20.06
C GLY A 109 4.86 -2.09 20.53
N VAL A 110 3.57 -1.89 20.18
CA VAL A 110 2.76 -0.76 20.63
C VAL A 110 1.60 -1.28 21.45
N ARG A 111 1.47 -0.77 22.68
CA ARG A 111 0.33 -1.07 23.51
C ARG A 111 -0.76 -0.03 23.29
N ILE A 112 -1.91 -0.48 22.81
CA ILE A 112 -3.11 0.37 22.70
C ILE A 112 -3.99 0.21 23.95
N GLU A 113 -4.65 1.29 24.36
CA GLU A 113 -5.54 1.26 25.54
C GLU A 113 -6.82 0.46 25.31
N ARG A 114 -7.24 0.31 24.05
CA ARG A 114 -8.47 -0.37 23.66
C ARG A 114 -8.23 -1.88 23.47
N PRO A 115 -9.28 -2.72 23.49
CA PRO A 115 -9.10 -4.16 23.27
C PRO A 115 -8.75 -4.52 21.81
N GLN A 116 -9.14 -3.69 20.84
CA GLN A 116 -8.86 -3.88 19.41
C GLN A 116 -8.99 -2.58 18.62
N MET A 117 -8.50 -2.57 17.39
CA MET A 117 -8.73 -1.55 16.37
C MET A 117 -9.35 -2.16 15.12
N THR A 118 -10.31 -1.46 14.53
CA THR A 118 -10.89 -1.83 13.24
C THR A 118 -9.97 -1.36 12.10
N ALA A 119 -10.05 -2.03 10.96
CA ALA A 119 -9.34 -1.59 9.75
C ALA A 119 -9.73 -0.15 9.38
N ALA A 120 -11.00 0.23 9.51
CA ALA A 120 -11.46 1.60 9.25
C ALA A 120 -10.73 2.64 10.10
N GLU A 121 -10.56 2.38 11.41
CA GLU A 121 -9.84 3.29 12.31
C GLU A 121 -8.35 3.36 11.97
N ILE A 122 -7.75 2.22 11.63
CA ILE A 122 -6.34 2.13 11.23
C ILE A 122 -6.08 2.94 9.95
N TYR A 123 -6.88 2.73 8.92
CA TYR A 123 -6.72 3.44 7.65
C TYR A 123 -7.03 4.93 7.80
N ALA A 124 -8.04 5.30 8.60
CA ALA A 124 -8.33 6.71 8.90
C ALA A 124 -7.18 7.39 9.66
N LEU A 125 -6.52 6.68 10.58
CA LEU A 125 -5.35 7.19 11.30
C LEU A 125 -4.18 7.42 10.34
N ALA A 126 -3.86 6.44 9.50
CA ALA A 126 -2.77 6.53 8.53
C ALA A 126 -3.03 7.58 7.44
N ALA A 127 -4.29 7.72 7.00
CA ALA A 127 -4.74 8.68 6.00
C ALA A 127 -4.54 10.14 6.42
N ARG A 128 -4.18 10.43 7.67
CA ARG A 128 -3.75 11.79 8.06
C ARG A 128 -2.48 12.22 7.33
N ASN A 129 -1.56 11.30 7.06
CA ASN A 129 -0.25 11.62 6.47
C ASN A 129 0.08 10.80 5.22
N TRP A 130 -0.66 9.72 4.97
CA TRP A 130 -0.36 8.78 3.90
C TRP A 130 -1.49 8.68 2.90
N ASP A 131 -1.14 8.67 1.62
CA ASP A 131 -2.01 8.27 0.54
C ASP A 131 -1.84 6.77 0.25
N ILE A 132 -2.79 5.96 0.69
CA ILE A 132 -2.68 4.49 0.63
C ILE A 132 -3.50 3.95 -0.54
N PHE A 133 -2.91 3.04 -1.30
CA PHE A 133 -3.54 2.31 -2.39
C PHE A 133 -3.39 0.81 -2.15
N HIS A 134 -4.40 0.05 -2.51
CA HIS A 134 -4.30 -1.41 -2.59
C HIS A 134 -4.36 -1.84 -4.04
N VAL A 135 -3.38 -2.64 -4.46
CA VAL A 135 -3.27 -3.19 -5.80
C VAL A 135 -3.63 -4.67 -5.75
N VAL A 136 -4.80 -5.00 -6.29
CA VAL A 136 -5.32 -6.35 -6.39
C VAL A 136 -4.62 -7.07 -7.53
N VAL A 137 -3.81 -8.09 -7.21
CA VAL A 137 -3.07 -8.89 -8.20
C VAL A 137 -3.97 -10.00 -8.72
N LYS A 138 -4.52 -9.84 -9.93
CA LYS A 138 -5.57 -10.74 -10.45
C LYS A 138 -5.07 -12.13 -10.85
N GLU A 139 -3.77 -12.29 -11.00
CA GLU A 139 -3.12 -13.58 -11.21
C GLU A 139 -2.98 -14.39 -9.91
N GLY A 140 -3.35 -13.84 -8.76
CA GLY A 140 -3.40 -14.57 -7.49
C GLY A 140 -4.42 -15.70 -7.48
N SER A 141 -4.24 -16.70 -6.61
CA SER A 141 -5.15 -17.85 -6.53
C SER A 141 -6.50 -17.47 -5.95
N TYR A 142 -6.54 -16.66 -4.89
CA TYR A 142 -7.79 -16.31 -4.23
C TYR A 142 -8.70 -15.50 -5.16
N VAL A 143 -8.14 -14.54 -5.90
CA VAL A 143 -8.89 -13.74 -6.87
C VAL A 143 -9.49 -14.59 -8.00
N ARG A 144 -8.79 -15.65 -8.42
CA ARG A 144 -9.23 -16.54 -9.51
C ARG A 144 -10.37 -17.47 -9.11
N ASP A 145 -10.60 -17.68 -7.82
CA ASP A 145 -11.74 -18.42 -7.32
C ASP A 145 -13.07 -17.69 -7.57
N GLN A 146 -14.17 -18.45 -7.60
CA GLN A 146 -15.49 -17.89 -7.92
C GLN A 146 -15.91 -16.81 -6.90
N GLY A 147 -15.99 -15.57 -7.38
CA GLY A 147 -16.32 -14.41 -6.55
C GLY A 147 -15.17 -13.86 -5.71
N GLY A 148 -13.96 -14.40 -5.84
CA GLY A 148 -12.76 -13.97 -5.12
C GLY A 148 -12.45 -12.49 -5.33
N LEU A 149 -12.31 -12.06 -6.59
CA LEU A 149 -12.11 -10.64 -6.94
C LEU A 149 -13.11 -9.71 -6.24
N ARG A 150 -14.39 -10.08 -6.27
CA ARG A 150 -15.46 -9.28 -5.67
C ARG A 150 -15.26 -9.13 -4.17
N ARG A 151 -14.96 -10.23 -3.46
CA ARG A 151 -14.73 -10.21 -2.00
C ARG A 151 -13.53 -9.34 -1.62
N VAL A 152 -12.42 -9.44 -2.37
CA VAL A 152 -11.24 -8.60 -2.14
C VAL A 152 -11.61 -7.13 -2.30
N VAL A 153 -12.19 -6.76 -3.46
CA VAL A 153 -12.57 -5.37 -3.75
C VAL A 153 -13.58 -4.84 -2.72
N GLU A 154 -14.59 -5.62 -2.34
CA GLU A 154 -15.59 -5.22 -1.34
C GLU A 154 -14.98 -5.00 0.03
N SER A 155 -14.06 -5.85 0.48
CA SER A 155 -13.39 -5.69 1.77
C SER A 155 -12.61 -4.37 1.86
N PHE A 156 -11.87 -4.01 0.79
CA PHE A 156 -11.10 -2.78 0.74
C PHE A 156 -11.95 -1.54 0.49
N LYS A 157 -13.09 -1.63 -0.21
CA LYS A 157 -13.98 -0.47 -0.46
C LYS A 157 -14.46 0.20 0.82
N THR A 158 -14.50 -0.54 1.92
CA THR A 158 -14.88 -0.02 3.25
C THR A 158 -13.86 0.98 3.81
N VAL A 159 -12.60 0.92 3.36
CA VAL A 159 -11.49 1.75 3.87
C VAL A 159 -10.77 2.56 2.79
N LEU A 160 -10.87 2.16 1.52
CA LEU A 160 -10.19 2.73 0.35
C LEU A 160 -11.12 2.82 -0.89
N PRO A 161 -12.28 3.48 -0.83
CA PRO A 161 -13.30 3.41 -1.88
C PRO A 161 -12.83 3.81 -3.29
N GLU A 162 -11.86 4.72 -3.40
CA GLU A 162 -11.33 5.24 -4.68
C GLU A 162 -9.87 4.85 -4.94
N ARG A 163 -9.31 3.96 -4.11
CA ARG A 163 -7.86 3.69 -4.07
C ARG A 163 -7.54 2.20 -4.18
N ILE A 164 -8.41 1.49 -4.89
CA ILE A 164 -8.25 0.09 -5.25
C ILE A 164 -7.90 0.03 -6.73
N ILE A 165 -6.78 -0.62 -7.04
CA ILE A 165 -6.26 -0.76 -8.40
C ILE A 165 -6.29 -2.24 -8.75
N GLU A 166 -6.99 -2.61 -9.80
CA GLU A 166 -6.95 -3.96 -10.35
C GLU A 166 -5.76 -4.11 -11.30
N LEU A 167 -4.90 -5.11 -11.06
CA LEU A 167 -3.71 -5.38 -11.86
C LEU A 167 -3.83 -6.74 -12.55
N ASP A 168 -3.95 -6.72 -13.88
CA ASP A 168 -4.06 -7.91 -14.72
C ASP A 168 -2.72 -8.61 -14.99
N ASP A 169 -1.60 -7.90 -14.84
CA ASP A 169 -0.25 -8.42 -15.12
C ASP A 169 0.71 -7.94 -14.03
N TYR A 170 1.14 -8.84 -13.14
CA TYR A 170 2.01 -8.46 -12.01
C TYR A 170 3.36 -7.89 -12.46
N ARG A 171 3.80 -8.18 -13.69
CA ARG A 171 5.07 -7.68 -14.24
C ARG A 171 5.02 -6.18 -14.51
N LEU A 172 3.82 -5.61 -14.65
CA LEU A 172 3.57 -4.17 -14.83
C LEU A 172 3.38 -3.42 -13.50
N MET A 173 3.66 -4.06 -12.38
CA MET A 173 3.56 -3.44 -11.05
C MET A 173 4.39 -2.14 -10.93
N PRO A 174 5.66 -2.07 -11.40
CA PRO A 174 6.42 -0.81 -11.37
C PRO A 174 5.75 0.31 -12.18
N GLU A 175 5.20 -0.01 -13.34
CA GLU A 175 4.53 0.92 -14.25
C GLU A 175 3.22 1.44 -13.63
N VAL A 176 2.47 0.59 -12.92
CA VAL A 176 1.28 1.00 -12.15
C VAL A 176 1.65 1.96 -11.04
N VAL A 177 2.70 1.68 -10.27
CA VAL A 177 3.17 2.58 -9.20
C VAL A 177 3.58 3.92 -9.78
N VAL A 178 4.41 3.94 -10.82
CA VAL A 178 4.84 5.18 -11.48
C VAL A 178 3.66 5.97 -12.03
N SER A 179 2.73 5.30 -12.71
CA SER A 179 1.56 5.95 -13.31
C SER A 179 0.62 6.52 -12.25
N THR A 180 0.42 5.79 -11.15
CA THR A 180 -0.35 6.27 -10.00
C THR A 180 0.30 7.52 -9.41
N LEU A 181 1.61 7.51 -9.18
CA LEU A 181 2.35 8.67 -8.68
C LEU A 181 2.25 9.88 -9.61
N GLN A 182 2.32 9.69 -10.93
CA GLN A 182 2.13 10.76 -11.90
C GLN A 182 0.72 11.35 -11.85
N VAL A 183 -0.31 10.51 -11.83
CA VAL A 183 -1.71 10.94 -11.80
C VAL A 183 -2.02 11.70 -10.50
N ILE A 184 -1.63 11.16 -9.35
CA ILE A 184 -1.75 11.89 -8.09
C ILE A 184 -0.77 13.07 -8.00
N GLY A 185 0.21 13.17 -8.90
CA GLY A 185 1.06 14.34 -9.08
C GLY A 185 0.43 15.44 -9.96
N GLY A 186 -0.69 15.15 -10.61
CA GLY A 186 -1.44 16.10 -11.44
C GLY A 186 -1.34 15.83 -12.94
N ALA A 187 -0.67 14.75 -13.34
CA ALA A 187 -0.60 14.37 -14.74
C ALA A 187 -1.96 13.87 -15.25
N ASP A 188 -2.26 14.18 -16.51
CA ASP A 188 -3.45 13.67 -17.18
C ASP A 188 -3.40 12.15 -17.34
N LYS A 189 -4.48 11.46 -16.98
CA LYS A 189 -4.57 10.00 -16.99
C LYS A 189 -4.38 9.42 -18.39
N ALA A 190 -4.98 10.05 -19.41
CA ALA A 190 -4.90 9.55 -20.78
C ALA A 190 -3.48 9.72 -21.34
N ALA A 191 -2.85 10.86 -21.06
CA ALA A 191 -1.45 11.11 -21.40
C ALA A 191 -0.51 10.12 -20.72
N VAL A 192 -0.69 9.85 -19.42
CA VAL A 192 0.09 8.86 -18.67
C VAL A 192 -0.06 7.46 -19.29
N ALA A 193 -1.29 7.01 -19.56
CA ALA A 193 -1.54 5.71 -20.17
C ALA A 193 -0.94 5.61 -21.59
N ALA A 194 -1.07 6.66 -22.41
CA ALA A 194 -0.51 6.71 -23.76
C ALA A 194 1.03 6.77 -23.79
N SER A 195 1.67 7.18 -22.69
CA SER A 195 3.14 7.21 -22.56
C SER A 195 3.78 5.81 -22.45
N TRP A 196 2.96 4.77 -22.28
CA TRP A 196 3.39 3.38 -22.27
C TRP A 196 3.13 2.73 -23.63
N GLY A 197 4.05 1.90 -24.12
CA GLY A 197 3.91 1.23 -25.41
C GLY A 197 3.09 -0.07 -25.33
N GLY A 198 2.45 -0.44 -26.44
CA GLY A 198 1.86 -1.77 -26.63
C GLY A 198 0.80 -2.14 -25.59
N ASN A 199 0.90 -3.36 -25.05
CA ASN A 199 -0.09 -3.89 -24.09
C ASN A 199 -0.10 -3.12 -22.75
N ALA A 200 1.04 -2.56 -22.34
CA ALA A 200 1.16 -1.83 -21.09
C ALA A 200 0.22 -0.60 -21.04
N SER A 201 0.04 0.11 -22.16
CA SER A 201 -0.88 1.24 -22.24
C SER A 201 -2.31 0.91 -21.79
N LYS A 202 -2.82 -0.25 -22.24
CA LYS A 202 -4.18 -0.70 -21.92
C LYS A 202 -4.31 -1.08 -20.45
N THR A 203 -3.38 -1.89 -19.93
CA THR A 203 -3.38 -2.31 -18.53
C THR A 203 -3.24 -1.12 -17.59
N ILE A 204 -2.31 -0.20 -17.87
CA ILE A 204 -2.13 1.02 -17.09
C ILE A 204 -3.37 1.91 -17.17
N GLY A 205 -3.93 2.12 -18.37
CA GLY A 205 -5.14 2.90 -18.55
C GLY A 205 -6.32 2.35 -17.74
N ALA A 206 -6.47 1.03 -17.68
CA ALA A 206 -7.49 0.39 -16.84
C ALA A 206 -7.23 0.61 -15.34
N ALA A 207 -5.98 0.46 -14.90
CA ALA A 207 -5.53 0.57 -13.51
C ALA A 207 -5.71 1.99 -12.93
N ILE A 208 -5.41 3.04 -13.70
CA ILE A 208 -5.41 4.43 -13.21
C ILE A 208 -6.73 5.18 -13.42
N ARG A 209 -7.68 4.59 -14.15
CA ARG A 209 -8.94 5.22 -14.59
C ARG A 209 -9.73 5.87 -13.44
N ASN A 210 -9.85 5.15 -12.33
CA ASN A 210 -10.68 5.55 -11.19
C ASN A 210 -9.90 6.33 -10.12
N LEU A 211 -8.61 6.62 -10.32
CA LEU A 211 -7.83 7.34 -9.33
C LEU A 211 -8.38 8.76 -9.11
N PRO A 212 -8.41 9.27 -7.86
CA PRO A 212 -8.87 10.62 -7.58
C PRO A 212 -7.93 11.67 -8.19
N ALA A 213 -8.48 12.85 -8.50
CA ALA A 213 -7.68 13.97 -8.96
C ALA A 213 -6.90 14.62 -7.79
N VAL A 214 -5.84 15.36 -8.10
CA VAL A 214 -4.97 16.00 -7.09
C VAL A 214 -5.70 17.01 -6.22
N GLN A 215 -6.73 17.66 -6.76
CA GLN A 215 -7.45 18.76 -6.11
C GLN A 215 -8.22 18.32 -4.86
N ASP A 216 -8.42 17.01 -4.67
CA ASP A 216 -9.18 16.47 -3.54
C ASP A 216 -8.32 16.12 -2.31
N ARG A 217 -7.02 16.50 -2.29
CA ARG A 217 -6.09 16.08 -1.24
C ARG A 217 -5.85 17.15 -0.16
N PRO A 218 -6.26 16.92 1.10
CA PRO A 218 -5.90 17.80 2.21
C PRO A 218 -4.40 17.72 2.52
N SER A 219 -3.83 18.75 3.15
CA SER A 219 -2.43 18.73 3.63
C SER A 219 -2.19 17.62 4.67
N ALA A 220 -0.93 17.23 4.90
CA ALA A 220 -0.59 16.26 5.94
C ALA A 220 -1.04 16.76 7.33
N GLY A 221 -1.62 15.87 8.14
CA GLY A 221 -2.23 16.18 9.43
C GLY A 221 -1.33 16.04 10.66
N GLY A 222 -0.03 15.79 10.46
CA GLY A 222 0.94 15.50 11.52
C GLY A 222 0.81 14.06 12.07
N LEU A 223 1.90 13.48 12.57
CA LEU A 223 1.90 12.10 13.10
C LEU A 223 1.28 12.04 14.50
N ALA A 224 0.44 11.03 14.74
CA ALA A 224 -0.08 10.75 16.08
C ALA A 224 1.02 10.07 16.90
N ARG A 225 1.58 10.78 17.87
CA ARG A 225 2.49 10.18 18.86
C ARG A 225 1.65 9.55 19.96
N TYR A 226 1.82 8.25 20.17
CA TYR A 226 1.23 7.49 21.28
C TYR A 226 2.34 7.14 22.28
#